data_AF-A0A0K1ELL3-F1
#
_entry.id   AF-A0A0K1ELL3-F1
#
_cell.length_a   1.000
_cell.length_b   1.000
_cell.length_c   1.000
_cell.angle_alpha   90.00
_cell.angle_beta   90.00
_cell.angle_gamma   90.00
#
_symmetry.space_group_name_H-M   'P 1'
#
loop_
_entity.id
_entity.type
_entity.pdbx_description
1 polymer ?
#
loop_
_entity_poly.entity_id
_entity_poly.type
_entity_poly.pdbx_seq_one_letter_code
_entity_poly.pdbx_strand_id
1 'polypeptide(L)'
;MIGAPDPTADRESMPSGPHQTATAETVLDSRRPDVPAAVRPESRRSRLPAAALFSSLGLFSVIAIVSTAVALRPTSAIVALEEGASASSSNEEPTSASGEEKAPEEEPPPAPPPRTTATPEELIAAQAEGVPALAALVSKYPTDAEALRVLALAQGRDRNSLVEAVASVKRLLEIAPTQSANTELRPLLLRAANATPDLAAAAFDVLARRMGSHGPDLLYEITINPGMGKHPVERAGTLLAEEAVRKLASPALLVADDLRRLKKCPTKPLLERARQHGDARALHYLNPIKRPVKCGFLSLKRCTQCPSVYAEAVAAIQEIEQRREPQ
;
A
#
# COMPACT_ATOMS: atom_id res chain seq x y z
N MET A 1 -62.46 11.54 -11.28
CA MET A 1 -61.86 10.91 -12.48
C MET A 1 -60.38 10.78 -12.18
N ILE A 2 -59.93 9.68 -11.58
CA ILE A 2 -59.55 8.38 -12.20
C ILE A 2 -58.32 8.60 -13.10
N GLY A 3 -57.15 7.97 -12.92
CA GLY A 3 -56.83 6.80 -12.11
C GLY A 3 -55.33 6.62 -11.86
N ALA A 4 -55.04 5.68 -10.95
CA ALA A 4 -53.72 5.21 -10.57
C ALA A 4 -53.23 4.10 -11.54
N PRO A 5 -51.91 3.91 -11.71
CA PRO A 5 -51.37 2.77 -12.44
C PRO A 5 -51.18 1.52 -11.55
N ASP A 6 -51.62 0.38 -12.07
CA ASP A 6 -51.48 -0.99 -11.54
C ASP A 6 -50.03 -1.51 -11.63
N PRO A 7 -49.56 -2.33 -10.66
CA PRO A 7 -48.37 -3.15 -10.77
C PRO A 7 -48.72 -4.65 -10.95
N THR A 8 -48.73 -5.13 -12.19
CA THR A 8 -48.64 -6.56 -12.53
C THR A 8 -47.16 -6.88 -12.82
N ALA A 9 -46.42 -7.62 -11.98
CA ALA A 9 -46.53 -9.05 -11.69
C ALA A 9 -46.16 -9.96 -12.89
N ASP A 10 -44.91 -9.89 -13.36
CA ASP A 10 -44.31 -10.95 -14.17
C ASP A 10 -43.33 -11.77 -13.31
N ARG A 11 -43.81 -12.96 -12.95
CA ARG A 11 -43.12 -14.00 -12.19
C ARG A 11 -42.63 -15.02 -13.22
N GLU A 12 -41.43 -14.80 -13.77
CA GLU A 12 -40.79 -15.78 -14.65
C GLU A 12 -40.31 -17.00 -13.84
N SER A 13 -40.93 -18.13 -14.15
CA SER A 13 -40.63 -19.47 -13.69
C SER A 13 -39.24 -19.93 -14.17
N MET A 14 -38.30 -20.10 -13.25
CA MET A 14 -37.06 -20.85 -13.52
C MET A 14 -37.32 -22.36 -13.42
N PRO A 15 -36.92 -23.16 -14.42
CA PRO A 15 -37.06 -24.61 -14.38
C PRO A 15 -36.01 -25.24 -13.45
N SER A 16 -36.50 -26.05 -12.52
CA SER A 16 -35.74 -26.98 -11.69
C SER A 16 -35.04 -28.02 -12.56
N GLY A 17 -33.70 -28.00 -12.56
CA GLY A 17 -32.86 -29.04 -13.15
C GLY A 17 -32.65 -30.21 -12.18
N PRO A 18 -32.60 -31.46 -12.67
CA PRO A 18 -32.62 -32.65 -11.83
C PRO A 18 -31.29 -32.96 -11.16
N HIS A 19 -31.41 -33.53 -9.96
CA HIS A 19 -30.40 -34.27 -9.23
C HIS A 19 -29.62 -35.23 -10.14
N GLN A 20 -28.30 -35.08 -10.19
CA GLN A 20 -27.40 -36.18 -10.57
C GLN A 20 -26.64 -36.63 -9.33
N THR A 21 -27.19 -37.66 -8.70
CA THR A 21 -26.44 -38.60 -7.87
C THR A 21 -25.78 -39.61 -8.80
N ALA A 22 -24.44 -39.59 -8.89
CA ALA A 22 -23.67 -40.67 -9.50
C ALA A 22 -22.49 -41.01 -8.58
N THR A 23 -22.67 -42.14 -7.91
CA THR A 23 -21.68 -42.96 -7.21
C THR A 23 -20.81 -43.75 -8.18
N ALA A 24 -19.64 -44.19 -7.68
CA ALA A 24 -18.76 -45.25 -8.23
C ALA A 24 -17.97 -44.86 -9.49
N GLU A 25 -16.74 -45.30 -9.77
CA GLU A 25 -15.77 -46.19 -9.13
C GLU A 25 -14.46 -46.01 -9.92
N THR A 26 -13.32 -46.15 -9.24
CA THR A 26 -12.08 -46.82 -9.68
C THR A 26 -11.69 -46.78 -11.17
N VAL A 27 -10.59 -46.09 -11.52
CA VAL A 27 -9.48 -46.65 -12.33
C VAL A 27 -8.18 -45.92 -11.96
N LEU A 28 -7.26 -46.63 -11.30
CA LEU A 28 -5.83 -46.34 -11.35
C LEU A 28 -5.36 -46.52 -12.80
N ASP A 29 -4.94 -45.46 -13.47
CA ASP A 29 -4.07 -45.59 -14.65
C ASP A 29 -2.67 -45.09 -14.32
N SER A 30 -1.82 -46.07 -14.02
CA SER A 30 -0.37 -45.94 -13.90
C SER A 30 0.22 -45.81 -15.30
N ARG A 31 0.36 -44.57 -15.79
CA ARG A 31 1.29 -44.26 -16.89
C ARG A 31 2.26 -43.17 -16.45
N ARG A 32 3.38 -43.63 -15.90
CA ARG A 32 4.63 -42.86 -15.78
C ARG A 32 5.12 -42.53 -17.20
N PRO A 33 5.24 -41.26 -17.59
CA PRO A 33 6.11 -40.91 -18.70
C PRO A 33 7.57 -41.05 -18.26
N ASP A 34 8.35 -41.79 -19.03
CA ASP A 34 9.79 -41.92 -18.91
C ASP A 34 10.43 -40.53 -18.82
N VAL A 35 11.07 -40.25 -17.68
CA VAL A 35 11.91 -39.07 -17.48
C VAL A 35 13.23 -39.33 -18.20
N PRO A 36 13.56 -38.59 -19.27
CA PRO A 36 14.85 -38.72 -19.92
C PRO A 36 15.99 -38.34 -18.96
N ALA A 37 17.06 -39.11 -19.10
CA ALA A 37 18.27 -39.14 -18.29
C ALA A 37 18.81 -37.77 -17.86
N ALA A 38 19.26 -37.74 -16.60
CA ALA A 38 19.98 -36.66 -15.95
C ALA A 38 21.10 -36.07 -16.83
N VAL A 39 20.90 -34.83 -17.26
CA VAL A 39 21.98 -33.98 -17.75
C VAL A 39 22.82 -33.57 -16.54
N ARG A 40 24.08 -34.01 -16.53
CA ARG A 40 25.09 -33.64 -15.53
C ARG A 40 25.19 -32.12 -15.41
N PRO A 41 25.18 -31.54 -14.20
CA PRO A 41 25.48 -30.13 -14.03
C PRO A 41 26.95 -29.89 -14.37
N GLU A 42 27.20 -29.24 -15.51
CA GLU A 42 28.48 -28.63 -15.79
C GLU A 42 28.80 -27.63 -14.68
N SER A 43 29.90 -27.93 -13.99
CA SER A 43 30.61 -27.06 -13.06
C SER A 43 30.94 -25.71 -13.74
N ARG A 44 30.00 -24.76 -13.68
CA ARG A 44 30.30 -23.34 -13.88
C ARG A 44 31.10 -22.87 -12.67
N ARG A 45 32.43 -22.95 -12.79
CA ARG A 45 33.36 -22.16 -11.98
C ARG A 45 33.07 -20.68 -12.23
N SER A 46 32.16 -20.12 -11.43
CA SER A 46 31.94 -18.69 -11.32
C SER A 46 33.24 -18.05 -10.84
N ARG A 47 33.97 -17.42 -11.76
CA ARG A 47 35.01 -16.43 -11.43
C ARG A 47 34.31 -15.28 -10.73
N LEU A 48 34.40 -15.24 -9.40
CA LEU A 48 33.92 -14.13 -8.60
C LEU A 48 34.70 -12.86 -9.01
N PRO A 49 34.03 -11.75 -9.34
CA PRO A 49 34.70 -10.49 -9.61
C PRO A 49 35.37 -10.00 -8.31
N ALA A 50 36.68 -9.73 -8.38
CA ALA A 50 37.50 -9.28 -7.25
C ALA A 50 37.03 -7.98 -6.57
N ALA A 51 36.03 -7.30 -7.14
CA ALA A 51 35.44 -6.08 -6.58
C ALA A 51 34.55 -6.34 -5.34
N ALA A 52 34.12 -7.57 -5.07
CA ALA A 52 33.22 -7.87 -3.93
C ALA A 52 33.95 -8.06 -2.58
N LEU A 53 35.29 -8.10 -2.55
CA LEU A 53 36.05 -8.30 -1.31
C LEU A 53 36.33 -7.00 -0.53
N PHE A 54 36.10 -5.82 -1.11
CA PHE A 54 36.36 -4.55 -0.42
C PHE A 54 35.14 -3.94 0.30
N SER A 55 33.92 -4.44 0.05
CA SER A 55 32.71 -3.90 0.69
C SER A 55 32.44 -4.45 2.10
N SER A 56 32.99 -5.60 2.48
CA SER A 56 32.79 -6.17 3.82
C SER A 56 33.62 -5.46 4.90
N LEU A 57 34.83 -4.98 4.57
CA LEU A 57 35.70 -4.27 5.52
C LEU A 57 35.12 -2.94 6.01
N GLY A 58 34.34 -2.24 5.18
CA GLY A 58 33.71 -0.97 5.57
C GLY A 58 32.65 -1.12 6.65
N LEU A 59 31.81 -2.17 6.58
CA LEU A 59 30.74 -2.39 7.55
C LEU A 59 31.27 -2.75 8.94
N PHE A 60 32.35 -3.56 9.01
CA PHE A 60 32.99 -3.89 10.29
C PHE A 60 33.62 -2.67 10.97
N SER A 61 34.15 -1.71 10.20
CA SER A 61 34.70 -0.47 10.76
C SER A 61 33.63 0.40 11.43
N VAL A 62 32.46 0.55 10.80
CA VAL A 62 31.36 1.34 11.40
C VAL A 62 30.79 0.67 12.65
N ILE A 63 30.61 -0.66 12.63
CA ILE A 63 30.15 -1.40 13.82
C ILE A 63 31.16 -1.28 14.97
N ALA A 64 32.46 -1.38 14.69
CA ALA A 64 33.50 -1.22 15.71
C ALA A 64 33.51 0.18 16.33
N ILE A 65 33.35 1.24 15.53
CA ILE A 65 33.29 2.64 16.00
C ILE A 65 32.06 2.87 16.89
N VAL A 66 30.88 2.38 16.47
CA VAL A 66 29.66 2.54 17.28
C VAL A 66 29.74 1.75 18.58
N SER A 67 30.29 0.53 18.54
CA SER A 67 30.42 -0.32 19.72
C SER A 67 31.42 0.24 20.73
N THR A 68 32.54 0.79 20.27
CA THR A 68 33.50 1.49 21.15
C THR A 68 32.94 2.79 21.70
N ALA A 69 32.19 3.56 20.91
CA ALA A 69 31.52 4.77 21.41
C ALA A 69 30.47 4.47 22.50
N VAL A 70 29.77 3.33 22.41
CA VAL A 70 28.83 2.89 23.46
C VAL A 70 29.56 2.39 24.70
N ALA A 71 30.64 1.62 24.55
CA ALA A 71 31.41 1.10 25.67
C ALA A 71 32.18 2.20 26.45
N LEU A 72 32.55 3.29 25.79
CA LEU A 72 33.23 4.44 26.41
C LEU A 72 32.28 5.46 27.04
N ARG A 73 30.95 5.28 26.95
CA ARG A 73 30.02 6.17 27.64
C ARG A 73 30.08 5.93 29.16
N PRO A 74 30.49 6.92 29.96
CA PRO A 74 30.48 6.79 31.41
C PRO A 74 29.03 6.68 31.89
N THR A 75 28.73 5.66 32.70
CA THR A 75 27.40 5.40 33.27
C THR A 75 26.87 6.58 34.11
N SER A 76 27.74 7.47 34.58
CA SER A 76 27.36 8.69 35.29
C SER A 76 26.67 9.74 34.41
N ALA A 77 26.84 9.70 33.08
CA ALA A 77 26.18 10.64 32.18
C ALA A 77 24.68 10.33 31.96
N ILE A 78 24.25 9.11 32.25
CA ILE A 78 22.84 8.71 32.13
C ILE A 78 22.05 9.14 33.37
N VAL A 79 22.63 9.03 34.56
CA VAL A 79 21.99 9.46 35.82
C VAL A 79 21.78 10.97 35.86
N ALA A 80 22.70 11.76 35.31
CA ALA A 80 22.58 13.22 35.25
C ALA A 80 21.46 13.72 34.30
N LEU A 81 20.97 12.89 33.39
CA LEU A 81 19.84 13.24 32.51
C LEU A 81 18.49 12.83 33.09
N GLU A 82 18.46 11.90 34.05
CA GLU A 82 17.24 11.48 34.75
C GLU A 82 16.91 12.36 35.96
N GLU A 83 17.92 12.97 36.61
CA GLU A 83 17.71 13.88 37.74
C GLU A 83 17.24 15.30 37.34
N GLY A 84 17.27 15.66 36.05
CA GLY A 84 16.87 17.00 35.57
C GLY A 84 15.37 17.21 35.31
N ALA A 85 14.55 16.16 35.36
CA ALA A 85 13.14 16.22 34.96
C ALA A 85 12.13 16.24 36.13
N SER A 86 12.58 16.16 37.38
CA SER A 86 11.72 16.24 38.58
C SER A 86 11.96 17.53 39.36
N ALA A 87 11.51 18.67 38.81
CA ALA A 87 11.45 19.91 39.58
C ALA A 87 10.40 20.89 39.04
N SER A 88 9.12 20.63 39.33
CA SER A 88 8.10 21.63 39.68
C SER A 88 6.70 21.00 39.64
N SER A 89 6.23 20.53 40.79
CA SER A 89 4.80 20.64 41.10
C SER A 89 4.71 21.03 42.56
N SER A 90 4.67 22.35 42.75
CA SER A 90 4.51 22.98 44.04
C SER A 90 3.18 22.59 44.66
N ASN A 91 3.31 22.11 45.88
CA ASN A 91 2.27 21.92 46.87
C ASN A 91 1.65 23.29 47.21
N GLU A 92 0.36 23.49 46.97
CA GLU A 92 -0.43 24.54 47.63
C GLU A 92 -1.72 23.90 48.17
N GLU A 93 -1.62 23.56 49.45
CA GLU A 93 -2.73 23.29 50.34
C GLU A 93 -3.23 24.64 50.89
N PRO A 94 -4.54 24.88 50.92
CA PRO A 94 -5.10 25.50 52.10
C PRO A 94 -6.36 24.80 52.61
N THR A 95 -6.25 24.35 53.85
CA THR A 95 -7.09 24.78 54.97
C THR A 95 -8.62 24.71 54.83
N SER A 96 -9.16 23.70 55.50
CA SER A 96 -10.46 23.65 56.20
C SER A 96 -11.15 25.00 56.48
N ALA A 97 -12.41 25.12 56.06
CA ALA A 97 -13.43 25.84 56.81
C ALA A 97 -14.76 25.06 56.73
N SER A 98 -15.18 24.58 57.89
CA SER A 98 -16.45 23.93 58.15
C SER A 98 -17.60 24.93 57.98
N GLY A 99 -18.57 24.58 57.14
CA GLY A 99 -19.80 25.34 56.89
C GLY A 99 -20.88 24.38 56.40
N GLU A 100 -21.51 23.67 57.33
CA GLU A 100 -22.66 22.81 57.07
C GLU A 100 -23.90 23.69 56.89
N GLU A 101 -24.00 24.31 55.71
CA GLU A 101 -25.21 24.99 55.24
C GLU A 101 -25.93 24.05 54.28
N LYS A 102 -27.10 23.59 54.73
CA LYS A 102 -27.98 22.65 54.04
C LYS A 102 -28.56 23.32 52.79
N ALA A 103 -27.77 23.27 51.72
CA ALA A 103 -28.12 23.77 50.41
C ALA A 103 -29.21 22.90 49.75
N PRO A 104 -30.03 23.49 48.86
CA PRO A 104 -31.19 22.84 48.24
C PRO A 104 -30.73 21.63 47.42
N GLU A 105 -31.55 20.58 47.41
CA GLU A 105 -31.40 19.39 46.58
C GLU A 105 -31.42 19.80 45.09
N GLU A 106 -30.24 20.17 44.60
CA GLU A 106 -29.99 20.64 43.24
C GLU A 106 -30.07 19.43 42.31
N GLU A 107 -31.02 19.52 41.38
CA GLU A 107 -31.32 18.51 40.38
C GLU A 107 -30.03 18.10 39.66
N PRO A 108 -29.69 16.79 39.60
CA PRO A 108 -28.39 16.35 39.12
C PRO A 108 -28.14 16.88 37.69
N PRO A 109 -27.00 17.51 37.43
CA PRO A 109 -26.74 18.16 36.15
C PRO A 109 -26.90 17.14 35.01
N PRO A 110 -27.52 17.54 33.89
CA PRO A 110 -27.81 16.64 32.78
C PRO A 110 -26.52 15.98 32.30
N ALA A 111 -26.54 14.65 32.20
CA ALA A 111 -25.39 13.87 31.80
C ALA A 111 -24.86 14.36 30.43
N PRO A 112 -23.53 14.58 30.29
CA PRO A 112 -22.97 15.06 29.03
C PRO A 112 -23.25 14.05 27.90
N PRO A 113 -23.45 14.52 26.66
CA PRO A 113 -23.77 13.64 25.53
C PRO A 113 -22.65 12.61 25.31
N PRO A 114 -22.98 11.40 24.83
CA PRO A 114 -21.99 10.36 24.58
C PRO A 114 -20.98 10.83 23.52
N ARG A 115 -19.69 10.72 23.85
CA ARG A 115 -18.59 11.08 22.94
C ARG A 115 -18.51 10.06 21.82
N THR A 116 -18.35 10.53 20.58
CA THR A 116 -18.23 9.68 19.38
C THR A 116 -16.78 9.40 18.98
N THR A 117 -15.82 10.02 19.65
CA THR A 117 -14.37 9.93 19.37
C THR A 117 -13.60 9.66 20.66
N ALA A 118 -12.54 8.86 20.55
CA ALA A 118 -11.61 8.64 21.64
C ALA A 118 -10.83 9.92 21.94
N THR A 119 -10.44 10.13 23.20
CA THR A 119 -9.48 11.19 23.51
C THR A 119 -8.07 10.78 23.06
N PRO A 120 -7.16 11.74 22.78
CA PRO A 120 -5.78 11.42 22.45
C PRO A 120 -5.07 10.58 23.54
N GLU A 121 -5.40 10.82 24.80
CA GLU A 121 -4.88 10.08 25.95
C GLU A 121 -5.35 8.62 25.95
N GLU A 122 -6.64 8.37 25.68
CA GLU A 122 -7.18 7.00 25.54
C GLU A 122 -6.50 6.25 24.38
N LEU A 123 -6.23 6.93 23.25
CA LEU A 123 -5.53 6.36 22.10
C LEU A 123 -4.08 6.00 22.42
N ILE A 124 -3.34 6.88 23.09
CA ILE A 124 -1.94 6.64 23.49
C ILE A 124 -1.88 5.48 24.49
N ALA A 125 -2.76 5.47 25.49
CA ALA A 125 -2.83 4.39 26.48
C ALA A 125 -3.13 3.03 25.81
N ALA A 126 -4.14 2.98 24.94
CA ALA A 126 -4.48 1.76 24.20
C ALA A 126 -3.35 1.31 23.27
N GLN A 127 -2.64 2.25 22.64
CA GLN A 127 -1.49 1.94 21.78
C GLN A 127 -0.32 1.33 22.58
N ALA A 128 -0.08 1.80 23.81
CA ALA A 128 0.94 1.27 24.70
C ALA A 128 0.62 -0.16 25.17
N GLU A 129 -0.66 -0.46 25.40
CA GLU A 129 -1.12 -1.80 25.81
C GLU A 129 -1.20 -2.80 24.63
N GLY A 130 -1.45 -2.32 23.42
CA GLY A 130 -1.31 -3.08 22.17
C GLY A 130 -2.63 -3.34 21.43
N VAL A 131 -2.62 -4.33 20.52
CA VAL A 131 -3.75 -4.62 19.61
C VAL A 131 -5.07 -4.93 20.35
N PRO A 132 -5.10 -5.72 21.45
CA PRO A 132 -6.34 -5.99 22.17
C PRO A 132 -7.00 -4.72 22.74
N ALA A 133 -6.20 -3.82 23.33
CA ALA A 133 -6.70 -2.57 23.89
C ALA A 133 -7.20 -1.61 22.79
N LEU A 134 -6.49 -1.52 21.66
CA LEU A 134 -6.94 -0.77 20.50
C LEU A 134 -8.26 -1.33 19.92
N ALA A 135 -8.43 -2.65 19.89
CA ALA A 135 -9.68 -3.27 19.46
C ALA A 135 -10.85 -2.98 20.41
N ALA A 136 -10.60 -2.98 21.73
CA ALA A 136 -11.59 -2.57 22.72
C ALA A 136 -11.96 -1.08 22.55
N LEU A 137 -10.97 -0.22 22.28
CA LEU A 137 -11.21 1.20 22.02
C LEU A 137 -12.05 1.43 20.76
N VAL A 138 -11.77 0.73 19.66
CA VAL A 138 -12.58 0.78 18.43
C VAL A 138 -13.99 0.23 18.66
N SER A 139 -14.16 -0.74 19.55
CA SER A 139 -15.49 -1.24 19.93
C SER A 139 -16.29 -0.19 20.69
N LYS A 140 -15.62 0.62 21.54
CA LYS A 140 -16.20 1.76 22.25
C LYS A 140 -16.51 2.94 21.31
N TYR A 141 -15.65 3.20 20.32
CA TYR A 141 -15.78 4.30 19.35
C TYR A 141 -15.76 3.79 17.90
N PRO A 142 -16.86 3.15 17.44
CA PRO A 142 -16.90 2.45 16.14
C PRO A 142 -16.78 3.36 14.91
N THR A 143 -16.99 4.67 15.08
CA THR A 143 -16.96 5.70 14.04
C THR A 143 -15.68 6.54 14.08
N ASP A 144 -14.77 6.29 15.01
CA ASP A 144 -13.52 7.02 15.12
C ASP A 144 -12.49 6.54 14.08
N ALA A 145 -12.25 7.38 13.08
CA ALA A 145 -11.30 7.10 12.01
C ALA A 145 -9.86 6.97 12.52
N GLU A 146 -9.46 7.75 13.52
CA GLU A 146 -8.08 7.68 14.04
C GLU A 146 -7.86 6.40 14.85
N ALA A 147 -8.83 5.99 15.67
CA ALA A 147 -8.77 4.71 16.37
C ALA A 147 -8.66 3.52 15.40
N LEU A 148 -9.47 3.51 14.33
CA LEU A 148 -9.42 2.49 13.28
C LEU A 148 -8.08 2.48 12.54
N ARG A 149 -7.52 3.66 12.24
CA ARG A 149 -6.21 3.79 11.59
C ARG A 149 -5.11 3.20 12.46
N VAL A 150 -5.03 3.59 13.74
CA VAL A 150 -4.01 3.09 14.67
C VAL A 150 -4.14 1.58 14.86
N LEU A 151 -5.36 1.06 14.99
CA LEU A 151 -5.61 -0.38 15.05
C LEU A 151 -5.12 -1.10 13.79
N ALA A 152 -5.49 -0.62 12.60
CA ALA A 152 -5.07 -1.22 11.33
C ALA A 152 -3.55 -1.26 11.19
N LEU A 153 -2.86 -0.17 11.55
CA LEU A 153 -1.40 -0.10 11.51
C LEU A 153 -0.75 -1.04 12.54
N ALA A 154 -1.31 -1.15 13.74
CA ALA A 154 -0.82 -2.07 14.77
C ALA A 154 -0.98 -3.54 14.34
N GLN A 155 -2.16 -3.92 13.84
CA GLN A 155 -2.42 -5.25 13.26
C GLN A 155 -1.50 -5.52 12.06
N GLY A 156 -1.32 -4.52 11.19
CA GLY A 156 -0.50 -4.65 10.00
C GLY A 156 0.97 -4.98 10.27
N ARG A 157 1.48 -4.81 11.50
CA ARG A 157 2.86 -5.17 11.88
C ARG A 157 3.09 -6.68 11.93
N ASP A 158 2.10 -7.45 12.34
CA ASP A 158 2.18 -8.90 12.39
C ASP A 158 1.60 -9.52 11.11
N ARG A 159 2.27 -10.53 10.57
CA ARG A 159 1.81 -11.25 9.38
C ARG A 159 0.52 -12.02 9.64
N ASN A 160 0.33 -12.51 10.86
CA ASN A 160 -0.83 -13.33 11.21
C ASN A 160 -2.11 -12.49 11.33
N SER A 161 -2.00 -11.19 11.58
CA SER A 161 -3.15 -10.27 11.72
C SER A 161 -3.37 -9.35 10.53
N LEU A 162 -2.77 -9.67 9.37
CA LEU A 162 -2.95 -8.87 8.15
C LEU A 162 -4.38 -8.91 7.61
N VAL A 163 -5.12 -9.99 7.84
CA VAL A 163 -6.52 -10.12 7.40
C VAL A 163 -7.39 -9.10 8.12
N GLU A 164 -7.24 -9.03 9.44
CA GLU A 164 -7.90 -8.05 10.32
C GLU A 164 -7.45 -6.64 9.98
N ALA A 165 -6.16 -6.44 9.70
CA ALA A 165 -5.63 -5.14 9.30
C ALA A 165 -6.32 -4.62 8.01
N VAL A 166 -6.45 -5.46 6.98
CA VAL A 166 -7.15 -5.09 5.73
C VAL A 166 -8.63 -4.83 5.97
N ALA A 167 -9.29 -5.61 6.83
CA ALA A 167 -10.69 -5.36 7.21
C ALA A 167 -10.85 -4.01 7.94
N SER A 168 -9.94 -3.68 8.86
CA SER A 168 -9.89 -2.38 9.55
C SER A 168 -9.65 -1.23 8.56
N VAL A 169 -8.75 -1.38 7.57
CA VAL A 169 -8.56 -0.39 6.50
C VAL A 169 -9.81 -0.22 5.66
N LYS A 170 -10.49 -1.30 5.28
CA LYS A 170 -11.74 -1.21 4.52
C LYS A 170 -12.80 -0.39 5.27
N ARG A 171 -13.00 -0.68 6.55
CA ARG A 171 -13.94 0.06 7.42
C ARG A 171 -13.52 1.52 7.61
N LEU A 172 -12.22 1.77 7.79
CA LEU A 172 -11.66 3.11 7.87
C LEU A 172 -12.02 3.95 6.63
N LEU A 173 -11.82 3.39 5.43
CA LEU A 173 -12.10 4.09 4.17
C LEU A 173 -13.59 4.26 3.89
N GLU A 174 -14.45 3.42 4.47
CA GLU A 174 -15.91 3.59 4.39
C GLU A 174 -16.39 4.77 5.26
N ILE A 175 -15.76 5.03 6.40
CA ILE A 175 -16.11 6.14 7.31
C ILE A 175 -15.39 7.43 6.91
N ALA A 176 -14.11 7.33 6.55
CA ALA A 176 -13.24 8.46 6.23
C ALA A 176 -12.51 8.24 4.88
N PRO A 177 -13.16 8.50 3.74
CA PRO A 177 -12.56 8.36 2.40
C PRO A 177 -11.31 9.23 2.19
N THR A 178 -11.17 10.32 2.96
CA THR A 178 -9.99 11.19 2.97
C THR A 178 -8.72 10.47 3.42
N GLN A 179 -8.84 9.40 4.20
CA GLN A 179 -7.71 8.56 4.63
C GLN A 179 -7.14 7.69 3.49
N SER A 180 -7.76 7.69 2.31
CA SER A 180 -7.20 7.02 1.11
C SER A 180 -5.84 7.57 0.68
N ALA A 181 -5.53 8.81 1.04
CA ALA A 181 -4.24 9.46 0.78
C ALA A 181 -3.17 9.15 1.85
N ASN A 182 -3.51 8.41 2.90
CA ASN A 182 -2.61 8.19 4.02
C ASN A 182 -1.42 7.29 3.62
N THR A 183 -0.21 7.84 3.72
CA THR A 183 1.03 7.17 3.30
C THR A 183 1.42 5.99 4.20
N GLU A 184 0.92 5.93 5.43
CA GLU A 184 1.19 4.83 6.36
C GLU A 184 0.44 3.55 6.00
N LEU A 185 -0.71 3.67 5.33
CA LEU A 185 -1.53 2.53 4.88
C LEU A 185 -0.92 1.82 3.67
N ARG A 186 -0.12 2.54 2.87
CA ARG A 186 0.54 2.03 1.65
C ARG A 186 1.38 0.76 1.91
N PRO A 187 2.38 0.75 2.82
CA PRO A 187 3.21 -0.44 3.04
C PRO A 187 2.41 -1.64 3.56
N LEU A 188 1.34 -1.40 4.34
CA LEU A 188 0.43 -2.44 4.81
C LEU A 188 -0.30 -3.09 3.64
N LEU A 189 -0.92 -2.28 2.76
CA LEU A 189 -1.67 -2.79 1.61
C LEU A 189 -0.78 -3.47 0.57
N LEU A 190 0.43 -2.95 0.31
CA LEU A 190 1.40 -3.62 -0.57
C LEU A 190 1.83 -4.98 -0.01
N ARG A 191 2.02 -5.09 1.31
CA ARG A 191 2.33 -6.36 1.97
C ARG A 191 1.17 -7.35 1.86
N ALA A 192 -0.06 -6.89 2.11
CA ALA A 192 -1.26 -7.72 1.99
C ALA A 192 -1.49 -8.18 0.54
N ALA A 193 -1.28 -7.31 -0.45
CA ALA A 193 -1.36 -7.66 -1.87
C ALA A 193 -0.33 -8.71 -2.31
N ASN A 194 0.78 -8.85 -1.59
CA ASN A 194 1.83 -9.85 -1.84
C ASN A 194 1.74 -11.08 -0.93
N ALA A 195 0.66 -11.22 -0.15
CA ALA A 195 0.47 -12.31 0.80
C ALA A 195 -0.19 -13.53 0.14
N THR A 196 -1.02 -14.28 0.89
CA THR A 196 -1.80 -15.40 0.35
C THR A 196 -2.84 -14.91 -0.68
N PRO A 197 -3.28 -15.76 -1.63
CA PRO A 197 -4.24 -15.35 -2.66
C PRO A 197 -5.52 -14.70 -2.13
N ASP A 198 -6.08 -15.23 -1.04
CA ASP A 198 -7.33 -14.72 -0.45
C ASP A 198 -7.14 -13.31 0.16
N LEU A 199 -6.04 -13.12 0.91
CA LEU A 199 -5.70 -11.82 1.49
C LEU A 199 -5.33 -10.82 0.40
N ALA A 200 -4.61 -11.25 -0.64
CA ALA A 200 -4.30 -10.42 -1.79
C ALA A 200 -5.57 -9.96 -2.51
N ALA A 201 -6.57 -10.83 -2.68
CA ALA A 201 -7.84 -10.48 -3.27
C ALA A 201 -8.58 -9.40 -2.47
N ALA A 202 -8.60 -9.50 -1.13
CA ALA A 202 -9.18 -8.47 -0.26
C ALA A 202 -8.43 -7.13 -0.37
N ALA A 203 -7.09 -7.16 -0.39
CA ALA A 203 -6.29 -5.96 -0.59
C ALA A 203 -6.57 -5.31 -1.96
N PHE A 204 -6.66 -6.11 -3.02
CA PHE A 204 -6.97 -5.61 -4.37
C PHE A 204 -8.38 -5.01 -4.48
N ASP A 205 -9.36 -5.53 -3.75
CA ASP A 205 -10.70 -4.93 -3.68
C ASP A 205 -10.65 -3.51 -3.07
N VAL A 206 -9.91 -3.35 -1.96
CA VAL A 206 -9.68 -2.04 -1.33
C VAL A 206 -8.99 -1.07 -2.29
N LEU A 207 -7.90 -1.51 -2.94
CA LEU A 207 -7.15 -0.70 -3.90
C LEU A 207 -8.02 -0.30 -5.10
N ALA A 208 -8.81 -1.21 -5.67
CA ALA A 208 -9.58 -0.93 -6.87
C ALA A 208 -10.83 -0.06 -6.62
N ARG A 209 -11.41 -0.10 -5.41
CA ARG A 209 -12.76 0.47 -5.17
C ARG A 209 -12.85 1.51 -4.05
N ARG A 210 -11.95 1.48 -3.07
CA ARG A 210 -12.11 2.30 -1.84
C ARG A 210 -11.10 3.43 -1.71
N MET A 211 -10.00 3.39 -2.46
CA MET A 211 -8.93 4.39 -2.35
C MET A 211 -8.97 5.54 -3.37
N GLY A 212 -10.05 5.66 -4.15
CA GLY A 212 -10.16 6.70 -5.18
C GLY A 212 -8.98 6.65 -6.16
N SER A 213 -8.33 7.79 -6.41
CA SER A 213 -7.18 7.89 -7.31
C SER A 213 -5.89 7.27 -6.78
N HIS A 214 -5.73 7.15 -5.46
CA HIS A 214 -4.55 6.54 -4.84
C HIS A 214 -4.50 5.01 -5.05
N GLY A 215 -5.67 4.39 -5.20
CA GLY A 215 -5.80 2.97 -5.48
C GLY A 215 -5.09 2.53 -6.77
N PRO A 216 -5.45 3.11 -7.93
CA PRO A 216 -4.73 2.90 -9.20
C PRO A 216 -3.23 3.20 -9.12
N ASP A 217 -2.81 4.23 -8.37
CA ASP A 217 -1.38 4.53 -8.20
C ASP A 217 -0.63 3.38 -7.50
N LEU A 218 -1.23 2.79 -6.46
CA LEU A 218 -0.68 1.62 -5.78
C LEU A 218 -0.73 0.36 -6.64
N LEU A 219 -1.80 0.14 -7.40
CA LEU A 219 -1.86 -0.95 -8.38
C LEU A 219 -0.72 -0.83 -9.39
N TYR A 220 -0.43 0.38 -9.87
CA TYR A 220 0.67 0.63 -10.79
C TYR A 220 2.02 0.36 -10.14
N GLU A 221 2.23 0.81 -8.91
CA GLU A 221 3.43 0.47 -8.14
C GLU A 221 3.65 -1.04 -8.05
N ILE A 222 2.60 -1.81 -7.75
CA ILE A 222 2.67 -3.28 -7.70
C ILE A 222 3.20 -3.83 -9.02
N THR A 223 2.79 -3.29 -10.17
CA THR A 223 3.23 -3.78 -11.48
C THR A 223 4.69 -3.49 -11.82
N ILE A 224 5.30 -2.48 -11.20
CA ILE A 224 6.69 -2.07 -11.48
C ILE A 224 7.65 -2.45 -10.36
N ASN A 225 7.15 -2.92 -9.22
CA ASN A 225 7.96 -3.26 -8.06
C ASN A 225 8.55 -4.68 -8.23
N PRO A 226 9.89 -4.82 -8.33
CA PRO A 226 10.55 -6.11 -8.53
C PRO A 226 10.44 -7.06 -7.33
N GLY A 227 10.05 -6.56 -6.15
CA GLY A 227 9.81 -7.38 -4.95
C GLY A 227 8.44 -8.06 -4.90
N MET A 228 7.55 -7.76 -5.86
CA MET A 228 6.22 -8.36 -5.92
C MET A 228 6.24 -9.70 -6.66
N GLY A 229 5.46 -10.66 -6.16
CA GLY A 229 5.29 -11.95 -6.82
C GLY A 229 4.60 -11.82 -8.18
N LYS A 230 4.75 -12.84 -9.03
CA LYS A 230 4.15 -12.88 -10.37
C LYS A 230 2.62 -12.69 -10.34
N HIS A 231 1.93 -13.39 -9.44
CA HIS A 231 0.47 -13.32 -9.33
C HIS A 231 -0.04 -11.91 -8.96
N PRO A 232 0.49 -11.23 -7.92
CA PRO A 232 0.13 -9.83 -7.64
C PRO A 232 0.37 -8.88 -8.81
N VAL A 233 1.50 -9.02 -9.52
CA VAL A 233 1.84 -8.18 -10.68
C VAL A 233 0.83 -8.37 -11.82
N GLU A 234 0.49 -9.61 -12.17
CA GLU A 234 -0.49 -9.94 -13.22
C GLU A 234 -1.89 -9.45 -12.84
N ARG A 235 -2.30 -9.65 -11.58
CA ARG A 235 -3.59 -9.21 -11.07
C ARG A 235 -3.73 -7.69 -11.09
N ALA A 236 -2.73 -6.96 -10.60
CA ALA A 236 -2.70 -5.50 -10.63
C ALA A 236 -2.73 -4.96 -12.07
N GLY A 237 -1.97 -5.60 -12.98
CA GLY A 237 -1.98 -5.25 -14.41
C GLY A 237 -3.34 -5.48 -15.08
N THR A 238 -4.09 -6.49 -14.63
CA THR A 238 -5.45 -6.76 -15.09
C THR A 238 -6.42 -5.70 -14.58
N LEU A 239 -6.40 -5.41 -13.28
CA LEU A 239 -7.26 -4.38 -12.66
C LEU A 239 -7.03 -2.99 -13.28
N LEU A 240 -5.79 -2.61 -13.55
CA LEU A 240 -5.47 -1.34 -14.24
C LEU A 240 -5.99 -1.26 -15.69
N ALA A 241 -6.33 -2.40 -16.31
CA ALA A 241 -6.95 -2.41 -17.63
C ALA A 241 -8.47 -2.24 -17.56
N GLU A 242 -9.09 -2.44 -16.38
CA GLU A 242 -10.53 -2.30 -16.20
C GLU A 242 -10.95 -0.82 -16.27
N GLU A 243 -12.05 -0.55 -16.99
CA GLU A 243 -12.52 0.83 -17.19
C GLU A 243 -12.90 1.51 -15.87
N ALA A 244 -13.48 0.77 -14.92
CA ALA A 244 -13.85 1.28 -13.60
C ALA A 244 -12.63 1.82 -12.84
N VAL A 245 -11.50 1.11 -12.87
CA VAL A 245 -10.25 1.53 -12.22
C VAL A 245 -9.59 2.67 -12.99
N ARG A 246 -9.62 2.63 -14.32
CA ARG A 246 -9.08 3.72 -15.17
C ARG A 246 -9.83 5.05 -14.98
N LYS A 247 -11.13 5.01 -14.68
CA LYS A 247 -11.93 6.21 -14.34
C LYS A 247 -11.49 6.88 -13.05
N LEU A 248 -10.94 6.11 -12.11
CA LEU A 248 -10.40 6.63 -10.84
C LEU A 248 -8.95 7.14 -10.99
N ALA A 249 -8.22 6.63 -11.98
CA ALA A 249 -6.81 6.95 -12.19
C ALA A 249 -6.59 8.42 -12.59
N SER A 250 -5.50 9.01 -12.09
CA SER A 250 -5.08 10.33 -12.56
C SER A 250 -4.66 10.30 -14.03
N PRO A 251 -4.83 11.41 -14.79
CA PRO A 251 -4.38 11.47 -16.19
C PRO A 251 -2.90 11.14 -16.37
N ALA A 252 -2.06 11.55 -15.42
CA ALA A 252 -0.63 11.25 -15.39
C ALA A 252 -0.35 9.75 -15.27
N LEU A 253 -1.08 9.07 -14.37
CA LEU A 253 -0.98 7.61 -14.22
C LEU A 253 -1.39 6.89 -15.49
N LEU A 254 -2.50 7.32 -16.13
CA LEU A 254 -2.97 6.70 -17.38
C LEU A 254 -1.90 6.77 -18.48
N VAL A 255 -1.20 7.90 -18.61
CA VAL A 255 -0.06 8.03 -19.54
C VAL A 255 1.05 7.04 -19.18
N ALA A 256 1.44 6.97 -17.91
CA ALA A 256 2.52 6.09 -17.47
C ALA A 256 2.18 4.60 -17.69
N ASP A 257 0.95 4.18 -17.39
CA ASP A 257 0.47 2.81 -17.61
C ASP A 257 0.35 2.48 -19.11
N ASP A 258 -0.18 3.40 -19.92
CA ASP A 258 -0.26 3.24 -21.37
C ASP A 258 1.15 3.06 -21.97
N LEU A 259 2.13 3.88 -21.56
CA LEU A 259 3.53 3.76 -21.99
C LEU A 259 4.17 2.45 -21.54
N ARG A 260 3.93 2.01 -20.29
CA ARG A 260 4.46 0.75 -19.73
C ARG A 260 4.03 -0.47 -20.53
N ARG A 261 2.78 -0.49 -21.01
CA ARG A 261 2.20 -1.63 -21.75
C ARG A 261 2.66 -1.71 -23.20
N LEU A 262 3.25 -0.65 -23.74
CA LEU A 262 3.69 -0.63 -25.12
C LEU A 262 4.86 -1.59 -25.36
N LYS A 263 4.66 -2.50 -26.31
CA LYS A 263 5.73 -3.36 -26.87
C LYS A 263 6.42 -2.74 -28.08
N LYS A 264 5.81 -1.69 -28.65
CA LYS A 264 6.25 -0.99 -29.87
C LYS A 264 6.54 0.48 -29.54
N CYS A 265 7.09 1.20 -30.50
CA CYS A 265 7.25 2.65 -30.40
C CYS A 265 5.90 3.34 -30.08
N PRO A 266 5.89 4.37 -29.22
CA PRO A 266 4.69 5.10 -28.88
C PRO A 266 4.14 5.85 -30.10
N THR A 267 2.84 6.08 -30.10
CA THR A 267 2.16 6.87 -31.14
C THR A 267 2.26 8.36 -30.83
N LYS A 268 2.20 9.21 -31.86
CA LYS A 268 2.22 10.68 -31.68
C LYS A 268 1.12 11.19 -30.72
N PRO A 269 -0.14 10.72 -30.79
CA PRO A 269 -1.17 11.13 -29.83
C PRO A 269 -0.87 10.75 -28.37
N LEU A 270 -0.22 9.60 -28.14
CA LEU A 270 0.18 9.22 -26.78
C LEU A 270 1.31 10.11 -26.27
N LEU A 271 2.28 10.46 -27.12
CA LEU A 271 3.36 11.38 -26.75
C LEU A 271 2.83 12.79 -26.49
N GLU A 272 1.81 13.24 -27.23
CA GLU A 272 1.14 14.51 -26.96
C GLU A 272 0.42 14.49 -25.59
N ARG A 273 -0.32 13.42 -25.28
CA ARG A 273 -0.88 13.23 -23.93
C ARG A 273 0.21 13.19 -22.85
N ALA A 274 1.34 12.55 -23.12
CA ALA A 274 2.46 12.50 -22.19
C ALA A 274 3.09 13.88 -21.98
N ARG A 275 3.17 14.68 -23.03
CA ARG A 275 3.62 16.06 -22.97
C ARG A 275 2.72 16.89 -22.04
N GLN A 276 1.41 16.75 -22.15
CA GLN A 276 0.43 17.54 -21.39
C GLN A 276 0.25 17.06 -19.93
N HIS A 277 0.18 15.74 -19.73
CA HIS A 277 -0.22 15.16 -18.45
C HIS A 277 0.81 14.23 -17.82
N GLY A 278 1.91 13.90 -18.52
CA GLY A 278 2.92 12.98 -18.01
C GLY A 278 3.64 13.54 -16.77
N ASP A 279 4.09 12.61 -15.93
CA ASP A 279 4.87 12.88 -14.73
C ASP A 279 6.19 12.09 -14.71
N ALA A 280 6.88 12.09 -13.56
CA ALA A 280 8.14 11.40 -13.36
C ALA A 280 8.12 9.91 -13.73
N ARG A 281 6.96 9.24 -13.63
CA ARG A 281 6.83 7.81 -13.97
C ARG A 281 6.95 7.58 -15.48
N ALA A 282 6.39 8.46 -16.29
CA ALA A 282 6.46 8.39 -17.74
C ALA A 282 7.91 8.53 -18.26
N LEU A 283 8.76 9.31 -17.58
CA LEU A 283 10.17 9.47 -17.94
C LEU A 283 10.93 8.15 -17.97
N HIS A 284 10.56 7.18 -17.13
CA HIS A 284 11.19 5.85 -17.12
C HIS A 284 11.08 5.15 -18.49
N TYR A 285 9.96 5.32 -19.18
CA TYR A 285 9.70 4.70 -20.49
C TYR A 285 10.10 5.57 -21.68
N LEU A 286 10.07 6.90 -21.51
CA LEU A 286 10.44 7.83 -22.58
C LEU A 286 11.97 7.97 -22.73
N ASN A 287 12.73 7.98 -21.64
CA ASN A 287 14.18 8.16 -21.69
C ASN A 287 14.94 7.10 -22.52
N PRO A 288 14.57 5.81 -22.49
CA PRO A 288 15.15 4.81 -23.38
C PRO A 288 15.06 5.17 -24.87
N ILE A 289 14.01 5.88 -25.30
CA ILE A 289 13.80 6.29 -26.71
C ILE A 289 14.90 7.26 -27.18
N LYS A 290 15.42 8.10 -26.26
CA LYS A 290 16.51 9.04 -26.55
C LYS A 290 17.86 8.36 -26.79
N ARG A 291 18.04 7.15 -26.25
CA ARG A 291 19.34 6.47 -26.29
C ARG A 291 19.62 5.97 -27.71
N PRO A 292 20.78 6.32 -28.29
CA PRO A 292 21.16 5.76 -29.58
C PRO A 292 21.37 4.25 -29.44
N VAL A 293 20.75 3.48 -30.32
CA VAL A 293 20.96 2.05 -30.50
C VAL A 293 21.89 1.83 -31.69
N LYS A 294 22.72 0.78 -31.63
CA LYS A 294 23.53 0.39 -32.78
C LYS A 294 22.62 -0.27 -33.82
N CYS A 295 22.78 0.12 -35.09
CA CYS A 295 21.98 -0.37 -36.20
C CYS A 295 22.84 -0.67 -37.44
N GLY A 296 22.30 -1.49 -38.34
CA GLY A 296 22.95 -1.93 -39.59
C GLY A 296 23.74 -3.23 -39.45
N PHE A 297 24.15 -3.79 -40.59
CA PHE A 297 24.79 -5.12 -40.73
C PHE A 297 26.05 -5.31 -39.86
N LEU A 298 26.76 -4.22 -39.53
CA LEU A 298 27.97 -4.24 -38.70
C LEU A 298 27.82 -3.43 -37.40
N SER A 299 26.61 -3.00 -37.03
CA SER A 299 26.39 -2.16 -35.84
C SER A 299 27.23 -0.86 -35.80
N LEU A 300 27.67 -0.38 -36.97
CA LEU A 300 28.55 0.79 -37.11
C LEU A 300 27.77 2.12 -37.10
N LYS A 301 26.46 2.09 -37.37
CA LYS A 301 25.61 3.29 -37.38
C LYS A 301 24.89 3.43 -36.05
N ARG A 302 24.71 4.66 -35.58
CA ARG A 302 23.85 5.01 -34.44
C ARG A 302 22.47 5.36 -34.97
N CYS A 303 21.46 4.57 -34.62
CA CYS A 303 20.05 4.87 -34.88
C CYS A 303 19.34 5.18 -33.56
N THR A 304 18.14 5.72 -33.63
CA THR A 304 17.22 5.78 -32.49
C THR A 304 16.24 4.61 -32.57
N GLN A 305 15.76 4.13 -31.43
CA GLN A 305 14.82 2.99 -31.40
C GLN A 305 13.51 3.31 -32.13
N CYS A 306 13.09 4.58 -32.06
CA CYS A 306 11.84 5.08 -32.61
C CYS A 306 12.06 6.40 -33.38
N PRO A 307 12.60 6.34 -34.62
CA PRO A 307 12.98 7.55 -35.36
C PRO A 307 11.79 8.43 -35.74
N SER A 308 10.63 7.83 -36.04
CA SER A 308 9.43 8.55 -36.51
C SER A 308 8.75 9.43 -35.47
N VAL A 309 9.08 9.24 -34.19
CA VAL A 309 8.45 9.93 -33.05
C VAL A 309 9.49 10.51 -32.08
N TYR A 310 10.75 10.57 -32.51
CA TYR A 310 11.86 10.98 -31.65
C TYR A 310 11.72 12.43 -31.18
N ALA A 311 11.36 13.35 -32.09
CA ALA A 311 11.20 14.76 -31.77
C ALA A 311 10.07 14.98 -30.76
N GLU A 312 8.93 14.31 -30.95
CA GLU A 312 7.78 14.37 -30.06
C GLU A 312 8.12 13.77 -28.68
N ALA A 313 8.90 12.68 -28.63
CA ALA A 313 9.33 12.08 -27.37
C ALA A 313 10.30 12.99 -26.60
N VAL A 314 11.23 13.66 -27.28
CA VAL A 314 12.14 14.64 -26.67
C VAL A 314 11.36 15.83 -26.11
N ALA A 315 10.40 16.38 -26.87
CA ALA A 315 9.55 17.47 -26.42
C ALA A 315 8.72 17.07 -25.19
N ALA A 316 8.12 15.88 -25.19
CA ALA A 316 7.38 15.36 -24.04
C ALA A 316 8.27 15.22 -22.79
N ILE A 317 9.50 14.71 -22.94
CA ILE A 317 10.46 14.59 -21.83
C ILE A 317 10.80 15.96 -21.24
N GLN A 318 11.12 16.94 -22.09
CA GLN A 318 11.47 18.29 -21.65
C GLN A 318 10.34 18.95 -20.86
N GLU A 319 9.11 18.87 -21.34
CA GLU A 319 7.92 19.42 -20.67
C GLU A 319 7.65 18.74 -19.31
N ILE A 320 7.84 17.42 -19.23
CA ILE A 320 7.71 16.69 -17.97
C ILE A 320 8.82 17.11 -16.99
N GLU A 321 10.07 17.26 -17.45
CA GLU A 321 11.20 17.68 -16.63
C GLU A 321 11.01 19.12 -16.11
N GLN A 322 10.54 20.05 -16.94
CA GLN A 322 10.25 21.43 -16.55
C GLN A 322 9.18 21.52 -15.45
N ARG A 323 8.14 20.67 -15.50
CA ARG A 323 7.11 20.63 -14.44
C ARG A 323 7.60 20.03 -13.11
N ARG A 324 8.71 19.31 -13.11
CA ARG A 324 9.27 18.67 -11.90
C ARG A 324 10.18 19.58 -11.11
N GLU A 325 10.76 20.60 -11.74
CA GLU A 325 11.56 21.59 -11.02
C GLU A 325 10.64 22.32 -10.04
N PRO A 326 10.86 22.16 -8.71
CA PRO A 326 10.00 22.78 -7.71
C PRO A 326 10.06 24.29 -7.90
N GLN A 327 8.89 24.92 -8.05
CA GLN A 327 8.74 26.36 -7.88
C GLN A 327 8.96 26.73 -6.41
#